data_AF-A0A7V1XPS2-F1
#
_entry.id   AF-A0A7V1XPS2-F1
#
_cell.length_a   1.000
_cell.length_b   1.000
_cell.length_c   1.000
_cell.angle_alpha   90.00
_cell.angle_beta   90.00
_cell.angle_gamma   90.00
#
_symmetry.space_group_name_H-M   'P 1'
#
loop_
_entity.id
_entity.type
_entity.pdbx_description
1 polymer ?
#
loop_
_entity_poly.entity_id
_entity_poly.type
_entity_poly.pdbx_seq_one_letter_code
_entity_poly.pdbx_strand_id
1 'polypeptide(L)'
;MNDPLEPEERDEDEEGFGPLDPAEAEDVRADLEDLRGMRALFQPQGVKGVAIACPDCGENHFYEWDLLRENLEHMLETGEPRMHEPAYEVREEEYILWDYGKGYLDALLDHGLDPERRIEVTRCPWCETPCEDHFRFCPRCGRSLAALRLYRELTERGIDEREVRAMLVRAGFEPFA
;
A
#
# COMPACT_ATOMS: atom_id res chain seq x y z
N MET A 1 -59.11 6.04 -39.02
CA MET A 1 -59.16 5.07 -37.90
C MET A 1 -57.73 4.93 -37.45
N ASN A 2 -57.47 5.31 -36.20
CA ASN A 2 -56.13 5.43 -35.64
C ASN A 2 -55.54 4.02 -35.41
N ASP A 3 -54.29 3.82 -35.80
CA ASP A 3 -53.54 2.57 -35.61
C ASP A 3 -53.38 2.30 -34.10
N PRO A 4 -53.58 1.06 -33.60
CA PRO A 4 -53.47 0.75 -32.19
C PRO A 4 -52.00 0.76 -31.78
N LEU A 5 -51.67 1.64 -30.83
CA LEU A 5 -50.47 1.71 -30.00
C LEU A 5 -49.56 0.47 -30.16
N GLU A 6 -48.45 0.64 -30.89
CA GLU A 6 -47.29 -0.23 -30.76
C GLU A 6 -46.88 -0.28 -29.27
N PRO A 7 -46.60 -1.46 -28.70
CA PRO A 7 -46.03 -1.52 -27.37
C PRO A 7 -44.68 -0.80 -27.45
N GLU A 8 -44.53 0.26 -26.65
CA GLU A 8 -43.25 0.92 -26.42
C GLU A 8 -42.23 -0.19 -26.08
N GLU A 9 -41.27 -0.41 -26.98
CA GLU A 9 -40.08 -1.21 -26.69
C GLU A 9 -39.44 -0.53 -25.49
N ARG A 10 -39.65 -1.14 -24.32
CA ARG A 10 -39.02 -0.72 -23.09
C ARG A 10 -37.53 -0.92 -23.33
N ASP A 11 -36.80 0.17 -23.48
CA ASP A 11 -35.34 0.16 -23.59
C ASP A 11 -34.79 -0.80 -22.53
N GLU A 12 -34.35 -1.99 -22.95
CA GLU A 12 -33.70 -3.00 -22.08
C GLU A 12 -32.25 -2.57 -21.76
N ASP A 13 -31.84 -1.38 -22.21
CA ASP A 13 -30.49 -0.83 -22.15
C ASP A 13 -30.28 0.17 -20.99
N GLU A 14 -31.19 0.24 -20.01
CA GLU A 14 -30.89 0.80 -18.68
C GLU A 14 -30.59 -0.34 -17.68
N GLU A 15 -29.60 -1.18 -18.00
CA GLU A 15 -28.76 -1.76 -16.93
C GLU A 15 -27.97 -0.60 -16.31
N GLY A 16 -28.67 0.23 -15.53
CA GLY A 16 -28.02 1.22 -14.69
C GLY A 16 -27.02 0.48 -13.82
N PHE A 17 -25.77 0.91 -13.84
CA PHE A 17 -24.71 0.34 -13.02
C PHE A 17 -25.18 0.39 -11.56
N GLY A 18 -25.56 -0.78 -11.06
CA GLY A 18 -25.94 -0.97 -9.68
C GLY A 18 -24.70 -1.03 -8.81
N PRO A 19 -24.85 -1.00 -7.48
CA PRO A 19 -23.77 -1.34 -6.58
C PRO A 19 -23.13 -2.67 -7.01
N LEU A 20 -21.80 -2.77 -6.91
CA LEU A 20 -21.06 -4.00 -7.17
C LEU A 20 -21.70 -5.18 -6.43
N ASP A 21 -21.63 -6.35 -7.04
CA ASP A 21 -22.00 -7.55 -6.31
C ASP A 21 -21.04 -7.78 -5.10
N PRO A 22 -21.43 -8.60 -4.12
CA PRO A 22 -20.61 -8.79 -2.93
C PRO A 22 -19.19 -9.33 -3.19
N ALA A 23 -19.01 -10.16 -4.23
CA ALA A 23 -17.72 -10.75 -4.57
C ALA A 23 -16.84 -9.72 -5.30
N GLU A 24 -17.40 -9.00 -6.28
CA GLU A 24 -16.71 -7.88 -6.95
C GLU A 24 -16.27 -6.82 -5.93
N ALA A 25 -17.14 -6.49 -4.97
CA ALA A 25 -16.80 -5.55 -3.91
C ALA A 25 -15.72 -6.10 -2.95
N GLU A 26 -15.60 -7.42 -2.78
CA GLU A 26 -14.51 -8.03 -2.02
C GLU A 26 -13.18 -7.91 -2.78
N ASP A 27 -13.19 -8.19 -4.08
CA ASP A 27 -12.02 -8.04 -4.95
C ASP A 27 -11.49 -6.60 -4.98
N VAL A 28 -12.37 -5.61 -5.12
CA VAL A 28 -11.96 -4.18 -5.11
C VAL A 28 -11.40 -3.76 -3.74
N ARG A 29 -11.90 -4.32 -2.64
CA ARG A 29 -11.33 -4.07 -1.30
C ARG A 29 -9.95 -4.69 -1.16
N ALA A 30 -9.73 -5.89 -1.70
CA ALA A 30 -8.43 -6.52 -1.74
C ALA A 30 -7.43 -5.67 -2.56
N ASP A 31 -7.84 -5.18 -3.73
CA ASP A 31 -7.01 -4.30 -4.54
C ASP A 31 -6.67 -2.97 -3.84
N LEU A 32 -7.58 -2.40 -3.03
CA LEU A 32 -7.28 -1.25 -2.18
C LEU A 32 -6.24 -1.56 -1.10
N GLU A 33 -6.28 -2.76 -0.53
CA GLU A 33 -5.28 -3.23 0.43
C GLU A 33 -3.91 -3.41 -0.22
N ASP A 34 -3.86 -4.04 -1.39
CA ASP A 34 -2.63 -4.21 -2.16
C ASP A 34 -2.04 -2.86 -2.58
N LEU A 35 -2.88 -1.93 -3.04
CA LEU A 35 -2.48 -0.58 -3.41
C LEU A 35 -1.85 0.15 -2.20
N ARG A 36 -2.43 0.00 -1.01
CA ARG A 36 -1.91 0.59 0.22
C ARG A 36 -0.53 0.04 0.58
N GLY A 37 -0.38 -1.29 0.55
CA GLY A 37 0.90 -1.96 0.81
C GLY A 37 1.99 -1.60 -0.21
N MET A 38 1.64 -1.60 -1.50
CA MET A 38 2.54 -1.18 -2.58
C MET A 38 2.97 0.28 -2.42
N ARG A 39 2.03 1.19 -2.12
CA ARG A 39 2.36 2.60 -1.87
C ARG A 39 3.34 2.75 -0.70
N ALA A 40 3.09 2.08 0.42
CA ALA A 40 3.96 2.13 1.59
C ALA A 40 5.40 1.67 1.27
N LEU A 41 5.53 0.69 0.38
CA LEU A 41 6.82 0.13 -0.05
C LEU A 41 7.54 1.02 -1.09
N PHE A 42 6.84 1.44 -2.14
CA PHE A 42 7.45 2.04 -3.34
C PHE A 42 7.44 3.57 -3.36
N GLN A 43 6.46 4.23 -2.74
CA GLN A 43 6.40 5.69 -2.70
C GLN A 43 7.65 6.31 -2.04
N PRO A 44 8.21 5.79 -0.92
CA PRO A 44 9.44 6.33 -0.33
C PRO A 44 10.67 6.22 -1.24
N GLN A 45 10.61 5.37 -2.26
CA GLN A 45 11.68 5.15 -3.24
C GLN A 45 11.54 6.07 -4.47
N GLY A 46 10.48 6.89 -4.52
CA GLY A 46 10.22 7.85 -5.59
C GLY A 46 9.25 7.38 -6.68
N VAL A 47 8.65 6.20 -6.54
CA VAL A 47 7.63 5.70 -7.48
C VAL A 47 6.34 6.51 -7.31
N LYS A 48 5.76 6.99 -8.41
CA LYS A 48 4.58 7.86 -8.44
C LYS A 48 3.26 7.11 -8.40
N GLY A 49 3.26 5.85 -8.80
CA GLY A 49 2.05 5.05 -8.91
C GLY A 49 2.28 3.72 -9.60
N VAL A 50 1.22 3.19 -10.20
CA VAL A 50 1.24 1.90 -10.89
C VAL A 50 0.92 2.04 -12.38
N ALA A 51 1.46 1.10 -13.15
CA ALA A 51 1.08 0.86 -14.53
C ALA A 51 0.31 -0.47 -14.59
N ILE A 52 -0.91 -0.42 -15.13
CA ILE A 52 -1.79 -1.58 -15.29
C ILE A 52 -1.83 -1.92 -16.78
N ALA A 53 -1.43 -3.13 -17.14
CA ALA A 53 -1.53 -3.61 -18.50
C ALA A 53 -2.99 -3.93 -18.81
N CYS A 54 -3.60 -3.19 -19.73
CA CYS A 54 -4.98 -3.43 -20.13
C CYS A 54 -5.03 -4.45 -21.28
N PRO A 55 -5.68 -5.62 -21.09
CA PRO A 55 -5.74 -6.65 -22.13
C PRO A 55 -6.59 -6.23 -23.33
N ASP A 56 -7.55 -5.33 -23.14
CA ASP A 56 -8.49 -4.91 -24.18
C ASP A 56 -7.87 -3.92 -25.19
N CYS A 57 -7.12 -2.92 -24.69
CA CYS A 57 -6.45 -1.94 -25.54
C CYS A 57 -5.01 -2.34 -25.90
N GLY A 58 -4.39 -3.25 -25.14
CA GLY A 58 -3.00 -3.68 -25.33
C GLY A 58 -1.95 -2.65 -24.89
N GLU A 59 -2.35 -1.63 -24.14
CA GLU A 59 -1.48 -0.56 -23.63
C GLU A 59 -1.44 -0.54 -22.10
N ASN A 60 -0.40 0.10 -21.54
CA ASN A 60 -0.29 0.31 -20.10
C ASN A 60 -1.03 1.58 -19.69
N HIS A 61 -1.92 1.48 -18.71
CA HIS A 61 -2.61 2.60 -18.09
C HIS A 61 -1.88 3.02 -16.82
N PHE A 62 -1.51 4.29 -16.74
CA PHE A 62 -0.72 4.83 -15.64
C PHE A 62 -1.62 5.55 -14.64
N TYR A 63 -1.55 5.13 -13.39
CA TYR A 63 -2.30 5.73 -12.29
C TYR A 63 -1.35 6.18 -11.20
N GLU A 64 -1.44 7.45 -10.80
CA GLU A 64 -0.84 7.88 -9.54
C GLU A 64 -1.54 7.21 -8.35
N TRP A 65 -0.83 7.09 -7.22
CA TRP A 65 -1.33 6.39 -6.04
C TRP A 65 -2.72 6.86 -5.59
N ASP A 66 -2.91 8.18 -5.50
CA ASP A 66 -4.18 8.75 -5.03
C ASP A 66 -5.28 8.65 -6.09
N LEU A 67 -4.92 8.74 -7.38
CA LEU A 67 -5.86 8.58 -8.48
C LEU A 67 -6.46 7.17 -8.53
N LEU A 68 -5.63 6.13 -8.43
CA LEU A 68 -6.14 4.75 -8.42
C LEU A 68 -6.99 4.47 -7.18
N ARG A 69 -6.54 4.95 -6.02
CA ARG A 69 -7.29 4.82 -4.76
C ARG A 69 -8.68 5.42 -4.87
N GLU A 70 -8.78 6.66 -5.35
CA GLU A 70 -10.06 7.36 -5.52
C GLU A 70 -10.96 6.66 -6.54
N ASN A 71 -10.37 6.05 -7.58
CA ASN A 71 -11.12 5.28 -8.57
C ASN A 71 -11.71 3.99 -7.97
N LEU A 72 -10.92 3.21 -7.23
CA LEU A 72 -11.38 1.99 -6.55
C LEU A 72 -12.41 2.31 -5.45
N GLU A 73 -12.20 3.39 -4.67
CA GLU A 73 -13.17 3.87 -3.69
C GLU A 73 -14.49 4.27 -4.36
N HIS A 74 -14.43 4.96 -5.50
CA HIS A 74 -15.62 5.32 -6.25
C HIS A 74 -16.35 4.09 -6.80
N MET A 75 -15.61 3.12 -7.35
CA MET A 75 -16.18 1.88 -7.88
C MET A 75 -16.93 1.09 -6.79
N LEU A 76 -16.44 1.09 -5.55
CA LEU A 76 -17.17 0.51 -4.41
C LEU A 76 -18.47 1.23 -4.08
N GLU A 77 -18.53 2.55 -4.30
CA GLU A 77 -19.70 3.37 -3.99
C GLU A 77 -20.76 3.31 -5.10
N THR A 78 -20.33 3.32 -6.37
CA THR A 78 -21.23 3.50 -7.52
C THR A 78 -21.37 2.29 -8.41
N GLY A 79 -20.48 1.30 -8.31
CA GLY A 79 -20.38 0.20 -9.26
C GLY A 79 -19.68 0.56 -10.57
N GLU A 80 -19.20 1.80 -10.72
CA GLU A 80 -18.60 2.28 -11.96
C GLU A 80 -17.14 2.74 -11.77
N PRO A 81 -16.22 2.36 -12.67
CA PRO A 81 -14.91 3.00 -12.75
C PRO A 81 -15.05 4.45 -13.18
N ARG A 82 -14.33 5.34 -12.50
CA ARG A 82 -14.12 6.71 -12.97
C ARG A 82 -13.18 6.73 -14.17
N MET A 83 -13.67 7.29 -15.26
CA MET A 83 -12.82 7.70 -16.37
C MET A 83 -11.93 8.84 -15.89
N HIS A 84 -10.62 8.70 -16.11
CA HIS A 84 -9.65 9.77 -15.94
C HIS A 84 -9.01 10.07 -17.28
N GLU A 85 -8.54 11.30 -17.44
CA GLU A 85 -7.76 11.65 -18.62
C GLU A 85 -6.39 10.96 -18.57
N PRO A 86 -5.82 10.56 -19.73
CA PRO A 86 -4.45 10.07 -19.80
C PRO A 86 -3.47 11.10 -19.23
N ALA A 87 -2.49 10.64 -18.47
CA ALA A 87 -1.45 11.51 -17.98
C ALA A 87 -0.63 12.10 -19.15
N TYR A 88 -0.28 13.37 -19.04
CA TYR A 88 0.49 14.09 -20.06
C TYR A 88 1.99 13.85 -19.85
N GLU A 89 2.73 13.51 -20.92
CA GLU A 89 4.17 13.20 -20.89
C GLU A 89 4.57 12.16 -19.83
N VAL A 90 3.88 11.01 -19.82
CA VAL A 90 4.20 9.91 -18.90
C VAL A 90 5.64 9.42 -19.09
N ARG A 91 6.32 9.25 -17.97
CA ARG A 91 7.63 8.59 -17.88
C ARG A 91 7.44 7.22 -17.24
N GLU A 92 7.47 6.17 -18.05
CA GLU A 92 7.14 4.81 -17.59
C GLU A 92 8.00 4.36 -16.41
N GLU A 93 9.28 4.80 -16.37
CA GLU A 93 10.22 4.46 -15.30
C GLU A 93 9.86 5.03 -13.92
N GLU A 94 8.88 5.95 -13.84
CA GLU A 94 8.38 6.52 -12.59
C GLU A 94 7.24 5.69 -11.97
N TYR A 95 6.78 4.64 -12.65
CA TYR A 95 5.68 3.77 -12.26
C TYR A 95 6.15 2.32 -12.16
N ILE A 96 5.43 1.53 -11.37
CA ILE A 96 5.67 0.09 -11.23
C ILE A 96 4.54 -0.71 -11.84
N LEU A 97 4.85 -1.83 -12.50
CA LEU A 97 3.81 -2.72 -13.01
C LEU A 97 2.99 -3.28 -11.84
N TRP A 98 1.66 -3.23 -11.95
CA TRP A 98 0.72 -3.70 -10.94
C TRP A 98 1.00 -5.14 -10.50
N ASP A 99 1.05 -6.08 -11.46
CA ASP A 99 1.27 -7.51 -11.16
C ASP A 99 2.63 -7.77 -10.50
N TYR A 100 3.66 -7.04 -10.92
CA TYR A 100 4.97 -7.13 -10.28
C TYR A 100 4.92 -6.60 -8.84
N GLY A 101 4.24 -5.46 -8.63
CA GLY A 101 4.08 -4.87 -7.31
C GLY A 101 3.33 -5.78 -6.34
N LYS A 102 2.21 -6.38 -6.78
CA LYS A 102 1.45 -7.36 -6.00
C LYS A 102 2.30 -8.58 -5.66
N GLY A 103 2.90 -9.22 -6.66
CA GLY A 103 3.73 -10.41 -6.41
C GLY A 103 4.94 -10.14 -5.51
N TYR A 104 5.52 -8.93 -5.57
CA TYR A 104 6.58 -8.53 -4.65
C TYR A 104 6.06 -8.34 -3.23
N LEU A 105 4.90 -7.68 -3.06
CA LEU A 105 4.24 -7.49 -1.77
C LEU A 105 3.88 -8.85 -1.12
N ASP A 106 3.28 -9.76 -1.89
CA ASP A 106 2.93 -11.12 -1.45
C ASP A 106 4.16 -11.86 -0.93
N ALA A 107 5.26 -11.84 -1.70
CA ALA A 107 6.51 -12.50 -1.30
C ALA A 107 7.07 -11.93 0.01
N LEU A 108 6.94 -10.61 0.25
CA LEU A 108 7.34 -10.02 1.52
C LEU A 108 6.44 -10.49 2.67
N LEU A 109 5.13 -10.48 2.48
CA LEU A 109 4.14 -10.88 3.49
C LEU A 109 4.31 -12.36 3.88
N ASP A 110 4.52 -13.25 2.91
CA ASP A 110 4.81 -14.67 3.12
C ASP A 110 6.07 -14.92 3.98
N HIS A 111 7.03 -13.99 3.92
CA HIS A 111 8.25 -14.01 4.72
C HIS A 111 8.17 -13.18 6.01
N GLY A 112 6.97 -12.70 6.37
CA GLY A 112 6.74 -11.90 7.58
C GLY A 112 7.39 -10.51 7.54
N LEU A 113 7.59 -9.96 6.34
CA LEU A 113 8.17 -8.65 6.09
C LEU A 113 7.09 -7.65 5.66
N ASP A 114 6.09 -7.47 6.52
CA ASP A 114 5.04 -6.47 6.30
C ASP A 114 5.64 -5.05 6.17
N PRO A 115 5.47 -4.37 5.01
CA PRO A 115 5.98 -3.02 4.78
C PRO A 115 5.38 -1.96 5.72
N GLU A 116 4.18 -2.20 6.26
CA GLU A 116 3.51 -1.31 7.19
C GLU A 116 3.95 -1.53 8.64
N ARG A 117 4.49 -2.71 8.96
CA ARG A 117 4.92 -3.04 10.33
C ARG A 117 6.11 -2.19 10.75
N ARG A 118 5.86 -1.28 11.69
CA ARG A 118 6.89 -0.43 12.32
C ARG A 118 7.08 -0.80 13.78
N ILE A 119 8.34 -0.93 14.18
CA ILE A 119 8.68 -1.02 15.60
C ILE A 119 8.69 0.40 16.18
N GLU A 120 7.59 0.75 16.84
CA GLU A 120 7.42 2.02 17.51
C GLU A 120 8.44 2.18 18.64
N VAL A 121 8.94 3.40 18.81
CA VAL A 121 9.81 3.78 19.92
C VAL A 121 9.29 5.09 20.49
N THR A 122 8.47 5.00 21.53
CA THR A 122 7.81 6.17 22.14
C THR A 122 8.72 6.94 23.09
N ARG A 123 9.78 6.32 23.62
CA ARG A 123 10.78 6.95 24.50
C ARG A 123 12.17 6.38 24.30
N CYS A 124 13.16 7.26 24.39
CA CYS A 124 14.58 6.91 24.41
C CYS A 124 14.94 6.17 25.73
N PRO A 125 15.49 4.95 25.69
CA PRO A 125 15.81 4.20 26.91
C PRO A 125 16.99 4.80 27.70
N TRP A 126 17.79 5.70 27.10
CA TRP A 126 18.96 6.29 27.74
C TRP A 126 18.69 7.62 28.45
N CYS A 127 17.75 8.43 27.94
CA CYS A 127 17.48 9.77 28.49
C CYS A 127 15.99 10.10 28.63
N GLU A 128 15.13 9.11 28.42
CA GLU A 128 13.67 9.12 28.59
C GLU A 128 12.91 10.15 27.73
N THR A 129 13.61 10.79 26.80
CA THR A 129 13.03 11.76 25.88
C THR A 129 11.97 11.08 25.01
N PRO A 130 10.75 11.65 24.94
CA PRO A 130 9.74 11.20 24.00
C PRO A 130 10.29 11.17 22.58
N CYS A 131 9.99 10.10 21.86
CA CYS A 131 10.43 9.89 20.49
C CYS A 131 9.21 9.63 19.61
N GLU A 132 9.24 10.20 18.40
CA GLU A 132 8.25 9.96 17.36
C GLU A 132 8.74 8.84 16.43
N ASP A 133 7.82 8.16 15.76
CA ASP A 133 8.15 6.97 14.97
C ASP A 133 9.12 7.23 13.83
N HIS A 134 9.09 8.44 13.26
CA HIS A 134 9.98 8.83 12.17
C HIS A 134 11.40 9.18 12.65
N PHE A 135 11.65 9.31 13.96
CA PHE A 135 12.98 9.63 14.47
C PHE A 135 13.94 8.45 14.27
N ARG A 136 15.08 8.73 13.63
CA ARG A 136 16.21 7.79 13.50
C ARG A 136 17.19 7.89 14.68
N PHE A 137 17.25 9.06 15.32
CA PHE A 137 18.09 9.36 16.47
C PHE A 137 17.27 10.04 17.56
N CYS A 138 17.62 9.83 18.82
CA CYS A 138 16.99 10.53 19.93
C CYS A 138 17.28 12.04 19.83
N PRO A 139 16.28 12.93 19.88
CA PRO A 139 16.47 14.36 19.69
C PRO A 139 17.26 15.04 20.83
N ARG A 140 17.31 14.41 22.02
CA ARG A 140 18.08 14.93 23.16
C ARG A 140 19.53 14.43 23.24
N CYS A 141 19.75 13.12 23.18
CA CYS A 141 21.08 12.54 23.39
C CYS A 141 21.79 12.09 22.11
N GLY A 142 21.14 12.17 20.94
CA GLY A 142 21.73 11.83 19.64
C GLY A 142 21.95 10.35 19.37
N ARG A 143 21.66 9.45 20.33
CA ARG A 143 21.82 7.99 20.14
C ARG A 143 20.86 7.46 19.08
N SER A 144 21.34 6.49 18.30
CA SER A 144 20.53 5.83 17.28
C SER A 144 19.40 5.03 17.91
N LEU A 145 18.19 5.20 17.40
CA LEU A 145 17.02 4.39 17.78
C LEU A 145 16.94 3.09 16.96
N ALA A 146 17.77 2.92 15.93
CA ALA A 146 17.76 1.74 15.07
C ALA A 146 18.14 0.47 15.84
N ALA A 147 19.14 0.55 16.71
CA ALA A 147 19.55 -0.57 17.56
C ALA A 147 18.41 -1.07 18.44
N LEU A 148 17.60 -0.15 18.98
CA LEU A 148 16.47 -0.47 19.84
C LEU A 148 15.33 -1.15 19.05
N ARG A 149 15.07 -0.70 17.83
CA ARG A 149 14.08 -1.33 16.95
C ARG A 149 14.50 -2.75 16.59
N LEU A 150 15.77 -2.95 16.22
CA LEU A 150 16.33 -4.28 15.96
C LEU A 150 16.27 -5.17 17.20
N TYR A 151 16.63 -4.63 18.37
CA TYR A 151 16.54 -5.35 19.63
C TYR A 151 15.12 -5.88 19.87
N ARG A 152 14.11 -5.01 19.80
CA ARG A 152 12.70 -5.37 19.99
C ARG A 152 12.24 -6.42 18.97
N GLU A 153 12.50 -6.19 17.69
CA GLU A 153 12.13 -7.13 16.62
C GLU A 153 12.72 -8.53 16.85
N LEU A 154 14.01 -8.62 17.18
CA LEU A 154 14.67 -9.90 17.39
C LEU A 154 14.15 -10.61 18.64
N THR A 155 13.87 -9.88 19.72
CA THR A 155 13.29 -10.46 20.94
C THR A 155 11.83 -10.89 20.74
N GLU A 156 11.03 -10.14 19.96
CA GLU A 156 9.65 -10.51 19.61
C GLU A 156 9.61 -11.77 18.75
N ARG A 157 10.64 -12.00 17.92
CA ARG A 157 10.85 -13.26 17.16
C ARG A 157 11.35 -14.42 18.03
N GLY A 158 11.50 -14.22 19.34
CA GLY A 158 11.87 -15.27 20.30
C GLY A 158 13.37 -15.54 20.42
N ILE A 159 14.24 -14.67 19.90
CA ILE A 159 15.68 -14.77 20.12
C ILE A 159 15.98 -14.32 21.56
N ASP A 160 16.83 -15.07 22.26
CA ASP A 160 17.18 -14.78 23.65
C ASP A 160 17.78 -13.36 23.79
N GLU A 161 17.35 -12.63 24.82
CA GLU A 161 17.76 -11.24 25.05
C GLU A 161 19.29 -11.09 25.15
N ARG A 162 19.98 -12.03 25.79
CA ARG A 162 21.45 -11.97 25.93
C ARG A 162 22.13 -12.18 24.59
N GLU A 163 21.58 -13.07 23.76
CA GLU A 163 22.06 -13.30 22.42
C GLU A 163 21.88 -12.07 21.53
N VAL A 164 20.70 -11.44 21.53
CA VAL A 164 20.43 -10.21 20.78
C VAL A 164 21.37 -9.08 21.21
N ARG A 165 21.53 -8.85 22.53
CA ARG A 165 22.48 -7.86 23.06
C ARG A 165 23.91 -8.15 22.59
N ALA A 166 24.35 -9.41 22.62
CA ALA A 166 25.68 -9.80 22.15
C ALA A 166 25.86 -9.62 20.63
N MET A 167 24.82 -9.86 19.81
CA MET A 167 24.84 -9.56 18.38
C MET A 167 24.99 -8.06 18.12
N LEU A 168 24.20 -7.25 18.80
CA LEU A 168 24.19 -5.80 18.60
C LEU A 168 25.52 -5.15 19.04
N VAL A 169 26.10 -5.58 20.17
CA VAL A 169 27.43 -5.12 20.60
C VAL A 169 28.51 -5.51 19.59
N ARG A 170 28.49 -6.75 19.07
CA ARG A 170 29.44 -7.18 18.02
C ARG A 170 29.27 -6.42 16.72
N ALA A 171 28.05 -5.99 16.39
CA ALA A 171 27.75 -5.15 15.24
C ALA A 171 28.12 -3.66 15.47
N GLY A 172 28.66 -3.30 16.63
CA GLY A 172 29.12 -1.94 16.95
C GLY A 172 28.03 -1.03 17.54
N PHE A 173 26.88 -1.56 17.93
CA PHE A 173 25.88 -0.77 18.67
C PHE A 173 26.25 -0.67 20.15
N GLU A 174 25.95 0.49 20.75
CA GLU A 174 26.15 0.69 22.18
C GLU A 174 25.18 -0.18 22.99
N PRO A 175 25.63 -0.73 24.13
CA PRO A 175 24.77 -1.54 24.99
C PRO A 175 23.57 -0.72 25.49
N PHE A 176 22.38 -1.32 25.40
CA PHE A 176 21.21 -0.82 26.12
C PHE A 176 21.51 -0.99 27.62
N ALA A 177 21.44 0.11 28.37
CA ALA A 177 21.55 0.08 29.82
C ALA A 177 20.35 -0.64 30.44
#